data_AF-A0A8C6ZMU0-F1
#
_entry.id   AF-A0A8C6ZMU0-F1
#
_cell.length_a   1.000
_cell.length_b   1.000
_cell.length_c   1.000
_cell.angle_alpha   90.00
_cell.angle_beta   90.00
_cell.angle_gamma   90.00
#
_symmetry.space_group_name_H-M   'P 1'
#
loop_
_entity.id
_entity.type
_entity.pdbx_description
1 polymer ?
#
loop_
_entity_poly.entity_id
_entity_poly.type
_entity_poly.pdbx_seq_one_letter_code
_entity_poly.pdbx_strand_id
1 'polypeptide(L)'
;MVGKARRRRPLHQAAPRPEPARELPGPGPGGGWSAAPGKDWDFSSSDVFSGLQIDPETLVKKLDLDSRSIISSRRGERYQSSRSAPSLYLYDLKTILSKKEKMKLRKERWLQKIESVKLAKQKQKAEAKRKATPVVGDMQPLMEALPELFDLTTGARDKKPPKRYAQKRRLLEEEMARFHEVITNPTYKANPLLAISEHLSKRLRQEEEGKPF
;
A
#
# COMPACT_ATOMS: atom_id res chain seq x y z
N MET A 1 35.46 -38.76 47.88
CA MET A 1 35.42 -38.64 46.40
C MET A 1 33.98 -38.77 45.94
N VAL A 2 33.33 -37.65 45.60
CA VAL A 2 31.89 -37.64 45.25
C VAL A 2 31.77 -37.70 43.72
N GLY A 3 31.33 -38.85 43.20
CA GLY A 3 31.15 -39.09 41.77
C GLY A 3 29.95 -38.34 41.21
N LYS A 4 30.16 -37.50 40.20
CA LYS A 4 29.08 -36.81 39.49
C LYS A 4 28.36 -37.78 38.54
N ALA A 5 27.14 -38.16 38.89
CA ALA A 5 26.26 -38.95 38.01
C ALA A 5 25.86 -38.13 36.77
N ARG A 6 26.36 -38.52 35.59
CA ARG A 6 25.93 -37.94 34.30
C ARG A 6 24.56 -38.49 33.93
N ARG A 7 23.50 -37.68 34.05
CA ARG A 7 22.20 -37.99 33.45
C ARG A 7 22.32 -37.90 31.92
N ARG A 8 22.17 -39.04 31.23
CA ARG A 8 22.10 -39.06 29.76
C ARG A 8 20.77 -38.43 29.33
N ARG A 9 20.82 -37.53 28.34
CA ARG A 9 19.61 -36.94 27.74
C ARG A 9 18.86 -38.03 26.96
N PRO A 10 17.51 -38.04 27.00
CA PRO A 10 16.74 -38.96 26.17
C PRO A 10 16.99 -38.66 24.69
N LEU A 11 17.47 -39.64 23.94
CA LEU A 11 17.49 -39.55 22.48
C LEU A 11 16.03 -39.69 21.99
N HIS A 12 15.59 -38.80 21.10
CA HIS A 12 14.31 -38.95 20.41
C HIS A 12 14.33 -40.27 19.62
N GLN A 13 13.26 -41.08 19.75
CA GLN A 13 13.07 -42.25 18.91
C GLN A 13 12.81 -41.80 17.47
N ALA A 14 13.57 -42.35 16.52
CA ALA A 14 13.32 -42.16 15.10
C ALA A 14 12.00 -42.84 14.72
N ALA A 15 11.21 -42.20 13.86
CA ALA A 15 9.96 -42.78 13.36
C ALA A 15 10.23 -44.13 12.66
N PRO A 16 9.33 -45.12 12.81
CA PRO A 16 9.50 -46.42 12.19
C PRO A 16 9.53 -46.26 10.66
N ARG A 17 10.57 -46.84 10.07
CA ARG A 17 10.81 -46.88 8.62
C ARG A 17 9.69 -47.72 7.98
N PRO A 18 9.00 -47.24 6.94
CA PRO A 18 8.05 -48.09 6.23
C PRO A 18 8.79 -49.24 5.52
N GLU A 19 8.27 -50.45 5.69
CA GLU A 19 8.76 -51.70 5.11
C GLU A 19 8.91 -51.61 3.58
N PRO A 20 9.94 -52.22 2.97
CA PRO A 20 10.13 -52.21 1.53
C PRO A 20 9.11 -53.15 0.87
N ALA A 21 8.17 -52.56 0.13
CA ALA A 21 7.37 -53.30 -0.82
C ALA A 21 8.29 -53.93 -1.87
N ARG A 22 8.01 -55.20 -2.15
CA ARG A 22 8.73 -56.10 -3.04
C ARG A 22 9.03 -55.49 -4.41
N GLU A 23 10.18 -55.90 -4.92
CA GLU A 23 10.91 -55.44 -6.09
C GLU A 23 10.12 -55.53 -7.40
N LEU A 24 10.12 -54.41 -8.14
CA LEU A 24 9.93 -54.36 -9.59
C LEU A 24 10.99 -53.38 -10.16
N PRO A 25 11.55 -53.64 -11.35
CA PRO A 25 12.80 -53.03 -11.80
C PRO A 25 12.60 -51.55 -12.12
N GLY A 26 13.44 -50.70 -11.54
CA GLY A 26 13.29 -49.24 -11.56
C GLY A 26 13.68 -48.57 -12.89
N PRO A 27 13.27 -47.31 -13.11
CA PRO A 27 13.91 -46.44 -14.07
C PRO A 27 14.83 -45.44 -13.35
N GLY A 28 16.08 -45.35 -13.83
CA GLY A 28 17.08 -44.39 -13.37
C GLY A 28 16.70 -42.92 -13.68
N PRO A 29 17.54 -41.98 -13.21
CA PRO A 29 17.30 -40.56 -13.42
C PRO A 29 17.72 -40.17 -14.84
N GLY A 30 16.76 -39.85 -15.69
CA GLY A 30 17.03 -39.37 -17.04
C GLY A 30 15.77 -38.82 -17.68
N GLY A 31 15.59 -37.50 -17.62
CA GLY A 31 14.54 -36.81 -18.34
C GLY A 31 14.78 -36.91 -19.84
N GLY A 32 13.80 -37.44 -20.57
CA GLY A 32 13.75 -37.46 -22.03
C GLY A 32 12.31 -37.58 -22.45
N TRP A 33 11.75 -36.50 -22.99
CA TRP A 33 10.37 -36.44 -23.45
C TRP A 33 10.23 -37.37 -24.65
N SER A 34 9.44 -38.43 -24.53
CA SER A 34 9.04 -39.25 -25.68
C SER A 34 7.83 -38.60 -26.34
N ALA A 35 8.06 -37.89 -27.44
CA ALA A 35 7.01 -37.42 -28.34
C ALA A 35 6.67 -38.51 -29.36
N ALA A 36 5.37 -38.67 -29.64
CA ALA A 36 4.81 -39.61 -30.60
C ALA A 36 5.35 -39.39 -32.03
N PRO A 37 5.44 -40.45 -32.87
CA PRO A 37 5.91 -40.34 -34.24
C PRO A 37 4.86 -39.63 -35.09
N GLY A 38 5.25 -38.61 -35.86
CA GLY A 38 4.36 -37.93 -36.80
C GLY A 38 4.22 -36.41 -36.61
N LYS A 39 5.29 -35.74 -36.16
CA LYS A 39 5.45 -34.31 -36.43
C LYS A 39 6.85 -34.09 -36.98
N ASP A 40 6.92 -34.18 -38.30
CA ASP A 40 8.09 -33.92 -39.09
C ASP A 40 8.37 -32.44 -38.91
N TRP A 41 9.37 -32.13 -38.09
CA TRP A 41 10.01 -30.83 -38.15
C TRP A 41 10.77 -30.84 -39.46
N ASP A 42 10.09 -30.42 -40.54
CA ASP A 42 10.76 -29.89 -41.73
C ASP A 42 11.46 -28.59 -41.32
N PHE A 43 12.51 -28.73 -40.50
CA PHE A 43 13.64 -27.83 -40.56
C PHE A 43 14.27 -28.11 -41.91
N SER A 44 13.80 -27.36 -42.91
CA SER A 44 14.41 -27.24 -44.22
C SER A 44 15.93 -27.14 -44.04
N SER A 45 16.63 -28.26 -44.24
CA SER A 45 18.07 -28.41 -44.05
C SER A 45 18.87 -27.85 -45.22
N SER A 46 18.30 -26.86 -45.91
CA SER A 46 19.07 -25.97 -46.76
C SER A 46 19.90 -25.10 -45.84
N ASP A 47 21.17 -25.44 -45.72
CA ASP A 47 22.23 -24.86 -44.90
C ASP A 47 22.20 -23.32 -44.85
N VAL A 48 21.33 -22.76 -44.00
CA VAL A 48 21.00 -21.33 -43.90
C VAL A 48 22.25 -20.49 -43.56
N PHE A 49 23.26 -21.14 -43.00
CA PHE A 49 24.50 -20.52 -42.54
C PHE A 49 25.73 -20.89 -43.38
N SER A 50 25.57 -21.68 -44.45
CA SER A 50 26.69 -22.16 -45.29
C SER A 50 27.54 -21.04 -45.92
N GLY A 51 27.02 -19.82 -46.04
CA GLY A 51 27.73 -18.64 -46.52
C GLY A 51 28.11 -17.63 -45.44
N LEU A 52 27.79 -17.89 -44.17
CA LEU A 52 28.00 -16.91 -43.09
C LEU A 52 29.39 -17.08 -42.49
N GLN A 53 30.36 -16.30 -42.98
CA GLN A 53 31.68 -16.20 -42.36
C GLN A 53 31.60 -15.26 -41.15
N ILE A 54 31.64 -15.84 -39.94
CA ILE A 54 31.70 -15.09 -38.69
C ILE A 54 33.17 -15.02 -38.26
N ASP A 55 33.72 -13.81 -38.27
CA ASP A 55 35.09 -13.60 -37.80
C ASP A 55 35.21 -13.88 -36.30
N PRO A 56 36.21 -14.65 -35.85
CA PRO A 56 36.35 -15.06 -34.44
C PRO A 56 36.52 -13.87 -33.49
N GLU A 57 37.05 -12.74 -33.97
CA GLU A 57 37.21 -11.52 -33.18
C GLU A 57 35.86 -10.83 -32.88
N THR A 58 34.86 -10.97 -33.76
CA THR A 58 33.52 -10.37 -33.59
C THR A 58 32.66 -11.11 -32.58
N LEU A 59 32.98 -12.38 -32.30
CA LEU A 59 32.36 -13.17 -31.24
C LEU A 59 32.75 -12.65 -29.84
N VAL A 60 33.89 -11.96 -29.73
CA VAL A 60 34.36 -11.33 -28.49
C VAL A 60 33.72 -9.96 -28.34
N LYS A 61 32.41 -9.93 -28.08
CA LYS A 61 31.70 -8.70 -27.75
C LYS A 61 32.01 -8.29 -26.31
N LYS A 62 33.03 -7.44 -26.12
CA LYS A 62 33.22 -6.74 -24.84
C LYS A 62 32.04 -5.78 -24.67
N LEU A 63 31.16 -6.10 -23.73
CA LEU A 63 30.09 -5.20 -23.33
C LEU A 63 30.71 -4.01 -22.61
N ASP A 64 30.96 -2.93 -23.33
CA ASP A 64 31.28 -1.66 -22.70
C ASP A 64 30.05 -1.20 -21.91
N LEU A 65 30.21 -1.14 -20.60
CA LEU A 65 29.18 -0.83 -19.61
C LEU A 65 28.48 0.53 -19.86
N ASP A 66 29.04 1.38 -20.73
CA ASP A 66 28.53 2.72 -21.04
C ASP A 66 27.80 2.85 -22.39
N SER A 67 27.75 1.80 -23.21
CA SER A 67 26.93 1.81 -24.43
C SER A 67 25.48 1.48 -24.10
N ARG A 68 24.84 2.35 -23.31
CA ARG A 68 23.40 2.30 -23.06
C ARG A 68 22.67 2.45 -24.39
N SER A 69 21.99 1.38 -24.79
CA SER A 69 21.00 1.39 -25.87
C SER A 69 20.09 2.61 -25.78
N ILE A 70 20.32 3.56 -26.69
CA ILE A 70 19.61 4.85 -26.87
C ILE A 70 18.11 4.62 -27.14
N ILE A 71 17.73 3.39 -27.50
CA ILE A 71 16.34 3.01 -27.77
C ILE A 71 15.51 2.94 -26.48
N SER A 72 16.14 2.69 -25.32
CA SER A 72 15.44 2.64 -24.02
C SER A 72 15.30 3.99 -23.30
N SER A 73 16.05 5.02 -23.71
CA SER A 73 16.05 6.34 -23.04
C SER A 73 14.89 7.25 -23.49
N ARG A 74 14.46 7.16 -24.75
CA ARG A 74 13.44 8.08 -25.30
C ARG A 74 12.04 7.95 -24.68
N ARG A 75 11.73 6.88 -23.93
CA ARG A 75 10.44 6.73 -23.23
C ARG A 75 10.38 7.43 -21.86
N GLY A 76 11.51 7.90 -21.32
CA GLY A 76 11.58 8.55 -20.01
C GLY A 76 11.65 10.09 -20.02
N GLU A 77 11.80 10.71 -21.20
CA GLU A 77 12.28 12.09 -21.31
C GLU A 77 11.23 13.10 -21.78
N ARG A 78 9.94 12.77 -21.65
CA ARG A 78 8.84 13.75 -21.69
C ARG A 78 8.16 13.75 -20.34
N TYR A 79 8.70 14.51 -19.39
CA TYR A 79 7.99 15.20 -18.29
C TYR A 79 9.05 15.82 -17.36
N GLN A 80 9.87 16.71 -17.94
CA GLN A 80 10.69 17.64 -17.17
C GLN A 80 10.41 19.05 -17.66
N SER A 81 9.25 19.57 -17.28
CA SER A 81 9.09 21.02 -17.14
C SER A 81 7.95 21.28 -16.18
N SER A 82 8.31 21.35 -14.90
CA SER A 82 7.96 22.43 -13.97
C SER A 82 7.83 21.92 -12.54
N ARG A 83 8.93 22.06 -11.79
CA ARG A 83 8.98 22.41 -10.36
C ARG A 83 8.29 21.48 -9.36
N SER A 84 9.06 20.62 -8.69
CA SER A 84 9.61 20.87 -7.33
C SER A 84 9.89 19.57 -6.55
N ALA A 85 11.10 19.53 -5.97
CA ALA A 85 11.71 18.51 -5.12
C ALA A 85 12.08 17.16 -5.78
N PRO A 86 13.38 16.79 -5.82
CA PRO A 86 13.82 15.45 -6.19
C PRO A 86 13.28 14.45 -5.16
N SER A 87 12.60 13.41 -5.63
CA SER A 87 12.25 12.26 -4.80
C SER A 87 13.52 11.65 -4.22
N LEU A 88 13.68 11.77 -2.90
CA LEU A 88 14.69 11.08 -2.09
C LEU A 88 14.59 9.54 -2.13
N TYR A 89 13.74 8.99 -3.01
CA TYR A 89 13.55 7.55 -3.23
C TYR A 89 13.64 7.16 -4.71
N LEU A 90 14.33 7.97 -5.53
CA LEU A 90 14.91 7.50 -6.80
C LEU A 90 16.37 7.04 -6.62
N TYR A 91 16.79 6.74 -5.39
CA TYR A 91 18.16 6.32 -5.03
C TYR A 91 18.43 4.83 -5.30
N ASP A 92 17.39 4.04 -5.63
CA ASP A 92 17.55 2.66 -6.08
C ASP A 92 17.75 2.61 -7.59
N LEU A 93 18.81 3.28 -8.05
CA LEU A 93 19.55 2.90 -9.23
C LEU A 93 19.97 1.43 -9.07
N LYS A 94 19.08 0.47 -9.40
CA LYS A 94 19.41 -0.90 -9.79
C LYS A 94 20.66 -1.43 -9.07
N THR A 95 20.68 -1.30 -7.75
CA THR A 95 21.86 -1.67 -6.97
C THR A 95 21.96 -3.17 -7.14
N ILE A 96 23.08 -3.63 -7.67
CA ILE A 96 23.38 -5.05 -7.76
C ILE A 96 23.62 -5.50 -6.31
N LEU A 97 22.52 -5.63 -5.54
CA LEU A 97 22.56 -5.98 -4.13
C LEU A 97 23.27 -7.32 -4.00
N SER A 98 24.20 -7.36 -3.06
CA SER A 98 24.94 -8.57 -2.75
C SER A 98 23.97 -9.70 -2.39
N LYS A 99 24.30 -10.96 -2.72
CA LYS A 99 23.50 -12.13 -2.32
C LYS A 99 23.16 -12.11 -0.82
N LYS A 100 24.08 -11.61 0.01
CA LYS A 100 23.90 -11.44 1.46
C LYS A 100 22.78 -10.43 1.78
N GLU A 101 22.76 -9.29 1.10
CA GLU A 101 21.74 -8.24 1.28
C GLU A 101 20.39 -8.71 0.76
N LYS A 102 20.35 -9.35 -0.40
CA LYS A 102 19.11 -9.96 -0.94
C LYS A 102 18.53 -10.99 0.02
N MET A 103 19.37 -11.80 0.66
CA MET A 103 18.93 -12.79 1.66
C MET A 103 18.40 -12.12 2.93
N LYS A 104 19.08 -11.08 3.42
CA LYS A 104 18.59 -10.29 4.57
C LYS A 104 17.23 -9.66 4.27
N LEU A 105 17.07 -9.02 3.10
CA LEU A 105 15.80 -8.44 2.67
C LEU A 105 14.68 -9.48 2.56
N ARG A 106 14.98 -10.69 2.08
CA ARG A 106 13.99 -11.78 2.07
C ARG A 106 13.56 -12.16 3.49
N LYS A 107 14.51 -12.30 4.42
CA LYS A 107 14.23 -12.61 5.82
C LYS A 107 13.41 -11.49 6.49
N GLU A 108 13.78 -10.24 6.26
CA GLU A 108 13.10 -9.07 6.80
C GLU A 108 11.67 -8.96 6.28
N ARG A 109 11.47 -9.05 4.96
CA ARG A 109 10.13 -9.09 4.34
C ARG A 109 9.29 -10.25 4.88
N TRP A 110 9.91 -11.40 5.13
CA TRP A 110 9.21 -12.54 5.73
C TRP A 110 8.82 -12.28 7.19
N LEU A 111 9.72 -11.71 8.00
CA LEU A 111 9.42 -11.33 9.38
C LEU A 111 8.29 -10.30 9.45
N GLN A 112 8.34 -9.26 8.60
CA GLN A 112 7.27 -8.27 8.47
C GLN A 112 5.92 -8.92 8.11
N LYS A 113 5.93 -9.91 7.21
CA LYS A 113 4.70 -10.67 6.89
C LYS A 113 4.19 -11.49 8.07
N ILE A 114 5.07 -12.07 8.88
CA ILE A 114 4.67 -12.80 10.09
C ILE A 114 4.09 -11.84 11.13
N GLU A 115 4.74 -10.71 11.36
CA GLU A 115 4.33 -9.70 12.34
C GLU A 115 2.97 -9.07 11.98
N SER A 116 2.76 -8.71 10.71
CA SER A 116 1.46 -8.21 10.24
C SER A 116 0.32 -9.22 10.46
N VAL A 117 0.56 -10.51 10.18
CA VAL A 117 -0.44 -11.57 10.45
C VAL A 117 -0.71 -11.72 11.96
N LYS A 118 0.32 -11.64 12.80
CA LYS A 118 0.15 -11.69 14.26
C LYS A 118 -0.66 -10.51 14.78
N LEU A 119 -0.35 -9.30 14.32
CA LEU A 119 -1.04 -8.07 14.68
C LEU A 119 -2.52 -8.14 14.25
N ALA A 120 -2.79 -8.56 13.02
CA ALA A 120 -4.15 -8.75 12.52
C ALA A 120 -4.95 -9.76 13.36
N LYS A 121 -4.35 -10.92 13.71
CA LYS A 121 -4.99 -11.91 14.59
C LYS A 121 -5.24 -11.38 15.99
N GLN A 122 -4.31 -10.59 16.54
CA GLN A 122 -4.48 -9.97 17.85
C GLN A 122 -5.63 -8.94 17.84
N LYS A 123 -5.71 -8.10 16.79
CA LYS A 123 -6.81 -7.17 16.57
C LYS A 123 -8.15 -7.91 16.49
N GLN A 124 -8.25 -8.96 15.67
CA GLN A 124 -9.47 -9.79 15.57
C GLN A 124 -9.88 -10.41 16.91
N LYS A 125 -8.93 -10.92 17.69
CA LYS A 125 -9.23 -11.51 19.01
C LYS A 125 -9.70 -10.44 20.00
N ALA A 126 -9.11 -9.24 19.96
CA ALA A 126 -9.55 -8.12 20.79
C ALA A 126 -10.94 -7.65 20.39
N GLU A 127 -11.20 -7.52 19.09
CA GLU A 127 -12.50 -7.14 18.54
C GLU A 127 -13.59 -8.18 18.88
N ALA A 128 -13.32 -9.47 18.75
CA ALA A 128 -14.26 -10.53 19.14
C ALA A 128 -14.59 -10.50 20.64
N LYS A 129 -13.58 -10.24 21.49
CA LYS A 129 -13.81 -10.07 22.93
C LYS A 129 -14.71 -8.87 23.23
N ARG A 130 -14.49 -7.74 22.55
CA ARG A 130 -15.29 -6.53 22.71
C ARG A 130 -16.72 -6.72 22.20
N LYS A 131 -16.90 -7.37 21.04
CA LYS A 131 -18.22 -7.73 20.50
C LYS A 131 -18.98 -8.70 21.40
N ALA A 132 -18.28 -9.61 22.07
CA ALA A 132 -18.86 -10.58 22.99
C ALA A 132 -19.23 -9.99 24.35
N THR A 133 -18.64 -8.86 24.75
CA THR A 133 -19.12 -8.08 25.89
C THR A 133 -20.20 -7.12 25.37
N PRO A 134 -21.50 -7.36 25.63
CA PRO A 134 -22.57 -6.43 25.24
C PRO A 134 -22.51 -5.20 26.14
N VAL A 135 -21.51 -4.37 25.92
CA VAL A 135 -21.39 -3.04 26.51
C VAL A 135 -22.01 -2.11 25.47
N VAL A 136 -23.16 -1.54 25.81
CA VAL A 136 -23.79 -0.47 25.02
C VAL A 136 -22.77 0.66 24.88
N GLY A 137 -22.16 0.80 23.70
CA GLY A 137 -21.19 1.87 23.40
C GLY A 137 -19.71 1.48 23.36
N ASP A 138 -19.33 0.44 22.61
CA ASP A 138 -17.92 0.28 22.25
C ASP A 138 -17.46 1.50 21.40
N MET A 139 -16.55 2.31 21.95
CA MET A 139 -16.02 3.54 21.32
C MET A 139 -14.86 3.25 20.36
N GLN A 140 -14.35 2.02 20.34
CA GLN A 140 -13.22 1.63 19.49
C GLN A 140 -13.49 1.78 17.98
N PRO A 141 -14.67 1.46 17.44
CA PRO A 141 -14.96 1.67 16.02
C PRO A 141 -14.79 3.14 15.58
N LEU A 142 -15.10 4.09 16.48
CA LEU A 142 -14.92 5.52 16.20
C LEU A 142 -13.44 5.90 16.18
N MET A 143 -12.63 5.33 17.07
CA MET A 143 -11.19 5.58 17.11
C MET A 143 -10.46 4.93 15.93
N GLU A 144 -10.88 3.75 15.49
CA GLU A 144 -10.30 3.04 14.34
C GLU A 144 -10.66 3.70 13.01
N ALA A 145 -11.83 4.34 12.91
CA ALA A 145 -12.23 5.09 11.72
C ALA A 145 -11.48 6.42 11.54
N LEU A 146 -10.69 6.85 12.54
CA LEU A 146 -9.82 8.03 12.42
C LEU A 146 -8.49 7.64 11.73
N PRO A 147 -7.93 8.50 10.86
CA PRO A 147 -6.60 8.27 10.30
C PRO A 147 -5.57 8.03 11.40
N GLU A 148 -4.76 6.98 11.27
CA GLU A 148 -3.63 6.78 12.17
C GLU A 148 -2.68 7.99 12.01
N LEU A 149 -2.09 8.48 13.12
CA LEU A 149 -1.31 9.73 13.13
C LEU A 149 -0.18 9.78 12.07
N PHE A 150 0.26 8.63 11.56
CA PHE A 150 1.23 8.48 10.47
C PHE A 150 0.70 8.95 9.10
N ASP A 151 -0.59 8.75 8.83
CA ASP A 151 -1.23 9.20 7.59
C ASP A 151 -1.37 10.74 7.56
N LEU A 152 -1.43 11.37 8.75
CA LEU A 152 -1.46 12.83 8.88
C LEU A 152 -0.09 13.47 8.64
N THR A 153 1.01 12.81 9.03
CA THR A 153 2.36 13.36 8.82
C THR A 153 2.87 13.14 7.39
N THR A 154 2.40 12.10 6.70
CA THR A 154 2.83 11.74 5.34
C THR A 154 1.85 12.19 4.24
N GLY A 155 0.61 12.52 4.58
CA GLY A 155 -0.48 12.79 3.64
C GLY A 155 -1.20 14.14 3.76
N ALA A 156 -0.66 15.12 4.49
CA ALA A 156 -1.23 16.48 4.60
C ALA A 156 -1.12 17.33 3.32
N ARG A 157 -1.08 16.71 2.13
CA ARG A 157 -1.11 17.41 0.85
C ARG A 157 -2.46 17.18 0.17
N ASP A 158 -3.29 18.22 0.27
CA ASP A 158 -4.22 18.63 -0.78
C ASP A 158 -5.29 17.63 -1.23
N LYS A 159 -6.08 17.09 -0.30
CA LYS A 159 -7.46 16.77 -0.65
C LYS A 159 -8.25 18.07 -0.66
N LYS A 160 -8.20 18.80 -1.80
CA LYS A 160 -9.08 19.95 -2.03
C LYS A 160 -10.51 19.49 -1.76
N PRO A 161 -11.22 20.11 -0.80
CA PRO A 161 -12.60 19.75 -0.57
C PRO A 161 -13.40 19.96 -1.86
N PRO A 162 -14.34 19.05 -2.20
CA PRO A 162 -15.20 19.25 -3.37
C PRO A 162 -15.85 20.63 -3.28
N LYS A 163 -16.00 21.35 -4.41
CA LYS A 163 -16.47 22.76 -4.45
C LYS A 163 -17.71 23.05 -3.59
N ARG A 164 -18.58 22.05 -3.38
CA ARG A 164 -19.74 22.10 -2.47
C ARG A 164 -19.38 22.36 -0.99
N TYR A 165 -18.28 21.80 -0.49
CA TYR A 165 -17.86 21.98 0.90
C TYR A 165 -17.25 23.38 1.14
N ALA A 166 -16.57 23.95 0.14
CA ALA A 166 -16.09 25.32 0.22
C ALA A 166 -17.25 26.35 0.25
N GLN A 167 -18.29 26.12 -0.56
CA GLN A 167 -19.52 26.94 -0.52
C GLN A 167 -20.25 26.82 0.82
N LYS A 168 -20.43 25.58 1.31
CA LYS A 168 -21.05 25.32 2.62
C LYS A 168 -20.29 26.00 3.76
N ARG A 169 -18.94 25.98 3.71
CA ARG A 169 -18.09 26.63 4.69
C ARG A 169 -18.25 28.16 4.68
N ARG A 170 -18.31 28.78 3.51
CA ARG A 170 -18.57 30.23 3.38
C ARG A 170 -19.92 30.63 3.97
N LEU A 171 -20.98 29.90 3.63
CA LEU A 171 -22.32 30.16 4.21
C LEU A 171 -22.31 30.03 5.74
N LEU A 172 -21.61 29.03 6.27
CA LEU A 172 -21.49 28.86 7.73
C LEU A 172 -20.72 30.02 8.37
N GLU A 173 -19.62 30.47 7.75
CA GLU A 173 -18.82 31.60 8.23
C GLU A 173 -19.65 32.91 8.22
N GLU A 174 -20.47 33.12 7.17
CA GLU A 174 -21.40 34.25 7.07
C GLU A 174 -22.50 34.19 8.14
N GLU A 175 -23.13 33.04 8.36
CA GLU A 175 -24.14 32.89 9.41
C GLU A 175 -23.53 33.05 10.80
N MET A 176 -22.36 32.45 11.05
CA MET A 176 -21.64 32.63 12.31
C MET A 176 -21.38 34.11 12.57
N ALA A 177 -20.92 34.88 11.58
CA ALA A 177 -20.69 36.32 11.74
C ALA A 177 -21.99 37.06 12.12
N ARG A 178 -23.10 36.79 11.43
CA ARG A 178 -24.42 37.37 11.73
C ARG A 178 -24.89 37.01 13.15
N PHE A 179 -24.73 35.77 13.57
CA PHE A 179 -25.09 35.34 14.93
C PHE A 179 -24.24 36.02 16.00
N HIS A 180 -22.93 36.15 15.76
CA HIS A 180 -22.05 36.85 16.69
C HIS A 180 -22.44 38.32 16.84
N GLU A 181 -22.85 38.99 15.76
CA GLU A 181 -23.35 40.36 15.82
C GLU A 181 -24.60 40.48 16.72
N VAL A 182 -25.59 39.60 16.54
CA VAL A 182 -26.81 39.57 17.35
C VAL A 182 -26.50 39.31 18.83
N ILE A 183 -25.64 38.32 19.12
CA ILE A 183 -25.26 37.98 20.49
C ILE A 183 -24.44 39.09 21.12
N THR A 184 -23.64 39.84 20.35
CA THR A 184 -22.82 40.94 20.86
C THR A 184 -23.65 42.18 21.18
N ASN A 185 -24.81 42.35 20.52
CA ASN A 185 -25.66 43.51 20.69
C ASN A 185 -26.20 43.60 22.14
N PRO A 186 -25.93 44.70 22.88
CA PRO A 186 -26.35 44.83 24.27
C PRO A 186 -27.87 44.82 24.45
N THR A 187 -28.63 45.30 23.46
CA THR A 187 -30.10 45.31 23.50
C THR A 187 -30.67 43.89 23.49
N TYR A 188 -30.11 43.02 22.64
CA TYR A 188 -30.47 41.62 22.57
C TYR A 188 -30.08 40.84 23.84
N LYS A 189 -28.91 41.16 24.43
CA LYS A 189 -28.49 40.58 25.73
C LYS A 189 -29.41 40.98 26.88
N ALA A 190 -29.87 42.23 26.91
CA ALA A 190 -30.73 42.74 27.96
C ALA A 190 -32.15 42.16 27.88
N ASN A 191 -32.75 42.11 26.68
CA ASN A 191 -34.05 41.49 26.47
C ASN A 191 -34.19 40.91 25.05
N PRO A 192 -33.96 39.59 24.86
CA PRO A 192 -33.97 39.00 23.52
C PRO A 192 -35.37 38.93 22.92
N LEU A 193 -36.41 38.69 23.73
CA LEU A 193 -37.79 38.56 23.22
C LEU A 193 -38.30 39.89 22.65
N LEU A 194 -38.04 41.00 23.33
CA LEU A 194 -38.40 42.31 22.83
C LEU A 194 -37.66 42.66 21.54
N ALA A 195 -36.33 42.43 21.50
CA ALA A 195 -35.53 42.69 20.31
C ALA A 195 -36.02 41.89 19.08
N ILE A 196 -36.40 40.63 19.28
CA ILE A 196 -36.99 39.79 18.23
C ILE A 196 -38.35 40.36 17.79
N SER A 197 -39.23 40.73 18.72
CA SER A 197 -40.55 41.28 18.40
C SER A 197 -40.46 42.60 17.62
N GLU A 198 -39.51 43.47 17.98
CA GLU A 198 -39.26 44.73 17.29
C GLU A 198 -38.75 44.47 15.86
N HIS A 199 -37.78 43.56 15.70
CA HIS A 199 -37.27 43.18 14.39
C HIS A 199 -38.37 42.63 13.46
N LEU A 200 -39.21 41.72 13.97
CA LEU A 200 -40.33 41.17 13.21
C LEU A 200 -41.34 42.25 12.82
N SER A 201 -41.68 43.17 13.73
CA SER A 201 -42.60 44.27 13.43
C SER A 201 -42.06 45.21 12.35
N LYS A 202 -40.75 45.53 12.38
CA LYS A 202 -40.07 46.32 11.36
C LYS A 202 -40.10 45.62 9.99
N ARG A 203 -39.84 44.32 9.97
CA ARG A 203 -39.83 43.52 8.74
C ARG A 203 -41.21 43.44 8.10
N LEU A 204 -42.27 43.23 8.89
CA LEU A 204 -43.64 43.20 8.38
C LEU A 204 -44.04 44.54 7.74
N ARG A 205 -43.68 45.67 8.35
CA ARG A 205 -43.94 47.00 7.77
C ARG A 205 -43.19 47.22 6.45
N GLN A 206 -41.93 46.77 6.36
CA GLN A 206 -41.14 46.85 5.12
C GLN A 206 -41.72 45.98 3.99
N GLU A 207 -42.27 44.81 4.32
CA GLU A 207 -42.94 43.93 3.36
C GLU A 207 -44.28 44.52 2.88
N GLU A 208 -44.97 45.29 3.72
CA GLU A 208 -46.19 46.03 3.37
C GLU A 208 -45.91 47.23 2.44
N GLU A 209 -44.84 47.98 2.69
CA GLU A 209 -44.43 49.15 1.89
C GLU A 209 -43.72 48.77 0.57
N GLY A 210 -43.16 47.56 0.48
CA GLY A 210 -42.39 47.06 -0.67
C GLY A 210 -43.20 46.35 -1.76
N LYS A 211 -44.53 46.31 -1.68
CA LYS A 211 -45.39 45.78 -2.74
C LYS A 211 -45.63 46.86 -3.81
N PRO A 212 -45.08 46.73 -5.04
CA PRO A 212 -45.59 47.53 -6.15
C PRO A 212 -47.03 47.09 -6.44
N PHE A 213 -47.93 48.07 -6.61
CA PHE A 213 -49.29 47.87 -7.11
C PHE A 213 -49.29 47.27 -8.53
#